data_AF-A0A938B616-F1
#
_entry.id   AF-A0A938B616-F1
#
_cell.length_a   1.000
_cell.length_b   1.000
_cell.length_c   1.000
_cell.angle_alpha   90.00
_cell.angle_beta   90.00
_cell.angle_gamma   90.00
#
_symmetry.space_group_name_H-M   'P 1'
#
loop_
_entity.id
_entity.type
_entity.pdbx_description
1 polymer ?
#
loop_
_entity_poly.entity_id
_entity_poly.type
_entity_poly.pdbx_seq_one_letter_code
_entity_poly.pdbx_strand_id
1 'polypeptide(L)' 'MRHGSGYAYGEGEDCISYKCEGCGQRIQVTPAQVLQFRGDLMACSRLCVVRARALRTQQARLYQESLETAAESL' A
#
# COMPACT_ATOMS: atom_id res chain seq x y z
N MET A 1 -4.51 -22.54 -16.50
CA MET A 1 -4.42 -21.30 -17.30
C MET A 1 -4.14 -20.16 -16.33
N ARG A 2 -2.92 -19.59 -16.39
CA ARG A 2 -2.52 -18.45 -15.53
C ARG A 2 -3.20 -17.20 -16.09
N HIS A 3 -4.18 -16.66 -15.37
CA HIS A 3 -4.79 -15.39 -15.75
C HIS A 3 -3.71 -14.29 -15.66
N GLY A 4 -3.42 -13.73 -16.83
CA GLY A 4 -2.45 -12.67 -17.01
C GLY A 4 -2.78 -11.46 -16.15
N SER A 5 -1.71 -10.79 -15.73
CA SER A 5 -1.68 -9.42 -15.24
C SER A 5 -2.23 -8.49 -16.33
N GLY A 6 -3.55 -8.46 -16.48
CA GLY A 6 -4.26 -7.56 -17.38
C GLY A 6 -4.49 -6.23 -16.69
N TYR A 7 -3.62 -5.25 -16.95
CA TYR A 7 -3.95 -3.85 -16.74
C TYR A 7 -4.95 -3.45 -17.83
N ALA A 8 -6.23 -3.73 -17.58
CA ALA A 8 -7.30 -3.29 -18.47
C ALA A 8 -7.51 -1.78 -18.26
N TYR A 9 -6.95 -0.98 -19.17
CA TYR A 9 -7.33 0.42 -19.34
C TYR A 9 -8.68 0.42 -20.07
N GLY A 10 -9.77 0.40 -19.29
CA GLY A 10 -11.13 0.51 -19.80
C GLY A 10 -11.53 1.98 -19.97
N GLU A 11 -12.01 2.33 -21.15
CA GLU A 11 -12.52 3.65 -21.52
C GLU A 11 -13.63 4.12 -20.55
N GLY A 12 -13.52 5.34 -20.04
CA GLY A 12 -14.65 6.04 -19.39
C GLY A 12 -14.25 7.14 -18.41
N GLU A 13 -13.33 6.87 -17.50
CA GLU A 13 -12.69 7.80 -16.57
C GLU A 13 -11.32 7.19 -16.25
N ASP A 14 -10.24 7.97 -16.22
CA ASP A 14 -8.87 7.49 -15.95
C ASP A 14 -8.70 6.98 -14.51
N CYS A 15 -9.38 5.90 -14.16
CA CYS A 15 -9.33 5.30 -12.84
C CYS A 15 -7.98 4.60 -12.62
N ILE A 16 -7.22 5.09 -11.66
CA ILE A 16 -5.95 4.51 -11.22
C ILE A 16 -6.26 3.40 -10.22
N SER A 17 -5.77 2.18 -10.49
CA SER A 17 -5.81 1.09 -9.53
C SER A 17 -4.56 1.09 -8.66
N TYR A 18 -4.72 1.14 -7.33
CA TYR A 18 -3.61 0.95 -6.39
C TYR A 18 -3.98 0.00 -5.25
N LYS A 19 -2.97 -0.59 -4.62
CA LYS A 19 -3.13 -1.46 -3.45
C LYS A 19 -3.11 -0.60 -2.19
N CYS A 20 -4.16 -0.66 -1.39
CA CYS A 20 -4.21 0.03 -0.11
C CYS A 20 -3.22 -0.59 0.88
N GLU A 21 -2.37 0.24 1.50
CA GLU A 21 -1.40 -0.20 2.51
C GLU A 21 -2.05 -0.55 3.86
N GLY A 22 -3.24 -0.02 4.13
CA GLY A 22 -3.98 -0.27 5.38
C GLY A 22 -4.75 -1.59 5.38
N CYS A 23 -5.54 -1.84 4.34
CA CYS A 23 -6.38 -3.05 4.24
C CYS A 23 -5.88 -4.09 3.23
N GLY A 24 -4.89 -3.76 2.40
CA GLY A 24 -4.33 -4.67 1.40
C GLY A 24 -5.18 -4.83 0.13
N GLN A 25 -6.39 -4.27 0.09
CA GLN A 25 -7.28 -4.38 -1.08
C GLN A 25 -6.81 -3.51 -2.24
N ARG A 26 -7.05 -3.99 -3.46
CA ARG A 26 -6.90 -3.17 -4.68
C ARG A 26 -8.15 -2.33 -4.84
N ILE A 27 -7.97 -1.02 -4.88
CA ILE A 27 -9.05 -0.08 -5.12
C ILE A 27 -8.82 0.64 -6.44
N GLN A 28 -9.90 1.06 -7.08
CA GLN A 28 -9.88 1.95 -8.24
C GLN A 28 -10.32 3.32 -7.75
N VAL A 29 -9.54 4.34 -8.09
CA VAL A 29 -9.85 5.72 -7.74
C VAL A 29 -9.57 6.63 -8.91
N THR A 30 -10.26 7.75 -8.99
CA THR A 30 -9.96 8.76 -10.02
C THR A 30 -8.66 9.50 -9.67
N PRO A 31 -7.97 10.16 -10.62
CA PRO A 31 -6.74 10.89 -10.34
C PRO A 31 -6.97 12.04 -9.36
N ALA A 32 -8.17 12.64 -9.37
CA ALA A 32 -8.58 13.65 -8.40
C ALA A 32 -8.73 13.08 -6.97
N GLN A 33 -9.24 11.86 -6.83
CA GLN A 33 -9.31 11.16 -5.53
C GLN A 33 -7.92 10.73 -5.05
N VAL A 34 -7.01 10.36 -5.95
CA VAL A 34 -5.60 10.09 -5.62
C VAL A 34 -4.98 11.30 -4.93
N LEU A 35 -5.22 12.53 -5.41
CA LEU A 35 -4.68 13.75 -4.79
C LEU A 35 -5.15 13.97 -3.34
N GLN A 36 -6.35 13.52 -2.97
CA GLN A 36 -6.82 13.60 -1.58
C GLN A 36 -6.07 12.66 -0.63
N PHE A 37 -5.48 11.58 -1.14
CA PHE A 37 -4.75 10.58 -0.36
C PHE A 37 -3.24 10.54 -0.66
N ARG A 38 -2.71 11.46 -1.49
CA ARG A 38 -1.29 11.61 -1.86
C ARG A 38 -0.39 12.15 -0.73
N GLY A 39 -0.57 11.65 0.49
CA GLY A 39 0.55 11.64 1.44
C GLY A 39 1.55 10.54 1.06
N ASP A 40 2.40 10.15 2.01
CA ASP A 40 3.35 9.02 1.85
C ASP A 40 2.68 7.63 1.77
N LEU A 41 1.35 7.55 1.90
CA LEU A 41 0.62 6.30 2.12
C LEU A 41 -0.55 6.18 1.15
N MET A 42 -0.56 5.09 0.38
CA MET A 42 -1.69 4.75 -0.48
C MET A 42 -2.81 4.10 0.35
N ALA A 43 -3.89 4.84 0.62
CA ALA A 43 -4.98 4.37 1.47
C ALA A 43 -6.38 4.74 0.97
N CYS A 44 -7.32 3.78 1.02
CA CYS A 44 -8.70 3.96 0.56
C CYS A 44 -9.58 4.81 1.50
N SER A 45 -9.12 5.07 2.72
CA SER A 45 -9.87 5.77 3.76
C SER A 45 -8.93 6.30 4.83
N ARG A 46 -9.40 7.28 5.62
CA ARG A 46 -8.65 7.79 6.78
C ARG A 46 -8.30 6.70 7.79
N LEU A 47 -9.19 5.72 8.00
CA LEU A 47 -8.91 4.58 8.87
C LEU A 47 -7.74 3.74 8.34
N CYS A 48 -7.70 3.53 7.02
CA CYS A 48 -6.60 2.83 6.39
C CYS A 48 -5.29 3.62 6.42
N VAL A 49 -5.31 4.95 6.46
CA VAL A 49 -4.11 5.77 6.69
C VAL A 49 -3.53 5.48 8.07
N VAL A 50 -4.35 5.51 9.12
CA VAL A 50 -3.90 5.21 10.49
C VAL A 50 -3.35 3.78 10.60
N ARG A 51 -4.06 2.82 10.00
CA ARG A 51 -3.62 1.42 9.99
C ARG A 51 -2.31 1.23 9.23
N ALA A 52 -2.16 1.86 8.06
CA ALA A 52 -0.94 1.79 7.28
C ALA A 52 0.27 2.38 8.03
N ARG A 53 0.07 3.48 8.77
CA ARG A 53 1.12 4.02 9.66
C ARG A 53 1.53 3.02 10.73
N ALA A 54 0.57 2.41 11.43
CA ALA A 54 0.86 1.41 12.47
C ALA A 54 1.62 0.20 11.90
N LEU A 55 1.24 -0.28 10.72
CA LEU A 55 1.92 -1.37 10.03
C LEU A 55 3.37 -1.00 9.67
N ARG A 56 3.61 0.20 9.12
CA ARG A 56 4.99 0.65 8.83
C ARG A 56 5.83 0.77 10.09
N THR A 57 5.29 1.30 11.19
CA THR A 57 6.01 1.37 12.47
C THR A 57 6.35 -0.02 13.00
N GLN A 58 5.42 -0.97 12.91
CA GLN A 58 5.68 -2.36 13.32
C GLN A 58 6.75 -3.01 12.45
N GLN A 59 6.68 -2.85 11.13
CA GLN A 59 7.70 -3.38 10.21
C GLN A 59 9.08 -2.79 10.47
N ALA A 60 9.18 -1.49 10.76
CA ALA A 60 10.45 -0.85 11.09
C ALA A 60 11.08 -1.46 12.35
N ARG A 61 10.27 -1.73 13.38
CA ARG A 61 10.74 -2.41 14.60
C ARG A 61 11.23 -3.82 14.32
N LEU A 62 10.41 -4.63 13.64
CA LEU A 62 10.79 -6.00 13.29
C LEU A 62 12.05 -6.05 12.42
N TYR A 63 12.19 -5.09 11.50
CA TYR A 63 13.39 -4.98 10.68
C TYR A 63 14.62 -4.68 11.54
N GLN A 64 14.52 -3.73 12.48
CA GLN A 64 15.61 -3.41 13.39
C GLN A 64 16.00 -4.61 14.27
N GLU A 65 15.03 -5.29 14.87
CA GLU A 65 15.25 -6.51 15.66
C GLU A 65 15.93 -7.62 14.83
N SER A 66 15.54 -7.76 13.56
CA SER A 66 16.15 -8.74 12.65
C SER A 66 17.61 -8.41 12.32
N LEU A 67 17.95 -7.12 12.22
CA LEU A 67 19.32 -6.67 12.00
C LEU A 67 20.19 -6.90 13.25
N GLU A 68 19.65 -6.61 14.44
CA GLU A 68 20.32 -6.86 15.72
C GLU A 68 20.59 -8.36 15.92
N THR A 69 19.59 -9.21 15.66
CA THR A 69 19.75 -10.68 15.73
C THR A 69 20.79 -11.19 14.72
N ALA A 70 20.83 -10.62 13.52
CA ALA A 70 21.81 -10.98 12.49
C ALA A 70 23.24 -10.52 12.84
N ALA A 71 23.39 -9.41 13.56
CA ALA A 71 24.69 -8.91 14.03
C ALA A 71 25.27 -9.73 15.18
N GLU A 72 24.42 -10.27 16.07
CA GLU A 72 24.83 -11.12 17.20
C GLU A 72 25.16 -12.56 16.81
N SER A 73 24.80 -12.99 15.60
CA SER A 73 25.03 -14.35 15.09
C SER A 73 26.27 -14.49 14.19
N LEU A 74 27.12 -13.46 14.14
CA LEU A 74 28.45 -13.43 13.51
C LEU A 74 29.56 -13.51 14.56
#